data_AF-A0A821KEN1-F1
#
_entry.id   AF-A0A821KEN1-F1
#
_cell.length_a   1.000
_cell.length_b   1.000
_cell.length_c   1.000
_cell.angle_alpha   90.00
_cell.angle_beta   90.00
_cell.angle_gamma   90.00
#
_symmetry.space_group_name_H-M   'P 1'
#
loop_
_entity.id
_entity.type
_entity.pdbx_description
1 polymer ?
#
loop_
_entity_poly.entity_id
_entity_poly.type
_entity_poly.pdbx_seq_one_letter_code
_entity_poly.pdbx_strand_id
1 'polypeptide(L)' 'MPLVSIEKAVEPLLARLPGIQTKVWIAKQNCETPADGLSSDESASIYLYSMEWEPQEQCLYF' A
#
# COMPACT_ATOMS: atom_id res chain seq x y z
N MET A 1 6.30 7.21 16.85
CA MET A 1 6.99 6.43 15.81
C MET A 1 7.26 7.36 14.64
N PRO A 2 8.46 7.33 14.02
CA PRO A 2 8.71 8.11 12.82
C PRO A 2 7.88 7.56 11.66
N LEU A 3 7.46 8.45 10.75
CA LEU A 3 6.93 8.04 9.45
C LEU A 3 8.07 7.38 8.65
N VAL A 4 7.73 6.29 7.97
CA VAL A 4 8.64 5.55 7.08
C VAL A 4 8.03 5.49 5.70
N SER A 5 8.82 5.15 4.69
CA SER A 5 8.29 4.97 3.35
C SER A 5 7.31 3.80 3.30
N ILE A 6 6.39 3.83 2.34
CA ILE A 6 5.39 2.76 2.18
C ILE A 6 6.04 1.40 1.88
N GLU A 7 7.18 1.38 1.18
CA GLU A 7 7.95 0.15 0.95
C GLU A 7 8.47 -0.45 2.26
N LYS A 8 8.95 0.39 3.18
CA LYS A 8 9.41 -0.05 4.49
C LYS A 8 8.24 -0.54 5.35
N ALA A 9 7.10 0.14 5.27
CA ALA A 9 5.90 -0.20 6.03
C ALA A 9 5.35 -1.59 5.67
N VAL A 10 5.47 -2.02 4.41
CA VAL A 10 4.94 -3.31 3.95
C VAL A 10 5.89 -4.50 4.16
N GLU A 11 7.13 -4.28 4.58
CA GLU A 11 8.10 -5.38 4.80
C GLU A 11 7.56 -6.52 5.68
N PRO A 12 6.89 -6.25 6.82
CA PRO A 12 6.34 -7.32 7.67
C PRO A 12 5.24 -8.15 6.99
N LEU A 13 4.61 -7.59 5.95
CA LEU A 13 3.50 -8.22 5.23
C LEU A 13 3.96 -9.11 4.09
N LEU A 14 5.22 -9.00 3.64
CA LEU A 14 5.77 -9.75 2.50
C LEU A 14 5.61 -11.26 2.65
N ALA A 15 5.72 -11.78 3.88
CA ALA A 15 5.59 -13.21 4.15
C ALA A 15 4.15 -13.73 4.00
N ARG A 16 3.13 -12.87 4.13
CA ARG A 16 1.71 -13.24 4.06
C ARG A 16 1.04 -12.80 2.76
N LEU A 17 1.56 -11.75 2.12
CA LEU A 17 1.04 -11.13 0.92
C LEU A 17 2.09 -11.13 -0.20
N PRO A 18 2.35 -12.29 -0.84
CA PRO A 18 3.24 -12.35 -1.98
C PRO A 18 2.62 -11.55 -3.14
N GLY A 19 3.12 -10.34 -3.37
CA GLY A 19 2.59 -9.40 -4.37
C GLY A 19 2.31 -7.99 -3.84
N ILE A 20 2.40 -7.76 -2.52
CA ILE A 20 2.18 -6.42 -1.94
C ILE A 20 3.15 -5.37 -2.50
N GLN A 21 4.38 -5.74 -2.87
CA GLN A 21 5.33 -4.80 -3.49
C GLN A 21 4.83 -4.28 -4.84
N THR A 22 4.23 -5.13 -5.66
CA THR A 22 3.64 -4.72 -6.94
C THR A 22 2.46 -3.77 -6.70
N LYS A 23 1.63 -4.06 -5.70
CA LYS A 23 0.50 -3.20 -5.32
C LYS A 23 0.98 -1.84 -4.79
N VAL A 24 2.04 -1.81 -3.99
CA VAL A 24 2.71 -0.57 -3.56
C VAL A 24 3.21 0.24 -4.76
N TRP A 25 3.86 -0.42 -5.72
CA TRP A 25 4.33 0.25 -6.94
C TRP A 25 3.17 0.88 -7.72
N ILE A 26 2.07 0.14 -7.92
CA ILE A 26 0.84 0.65 -8.56
C ILE A 26 0.28 1.84 -7.77
N ALA A 27 0.19 1.72 -6.44
CA ALA A 27 -0.36 2.77 -5.59
C ALA A 27 0.43 4.08 -5.72
N LYS A 28 1.78 4.00 -5.74
CA LYS A 28 2.65 5.17 -5.92
C LYS A 28 2.47 5.81 -7.30
N GLN A 29 2.41 5.00 -8.35
CA GLN A 29 2.17 5.50 -9.71
C GLN A 29 0.82 6.23 -9.86
N ASN A 30 -0.20 5.80 -9.11
CA ASN A 30 -1.50 6.49 -9.09
C ASN A 30 -1.53 7.71 -8.15
N CYS A 31 -0.46 7.95 -7.38
CA CYS A 31 -0.37 9.02 -6.38
C CYS A 31 0.85 9.93 -6.59
N GLU A 32 1.28 10.13 -7.84
CA GLU A 32 2.40 11.02 -8.17
C GLU A 32 2.08 12.50 -7.87
N THR A 33 0.80 12.89 -7.96
CA THR A 33 0.31 14.24 -7.62
C THR A 33 -0.72 14.17 -6.48
N PRO A 34 -0.27 14.00 -5.24
CA PRO A 34 -1.17 13.88 -4.08
C PRO A 34 -1.91 15.20 -3.79
N ALA A 35 -3.16 15.09 -3.34
CA ALA A 35 -4.01 16.22 -2.94
C ALA A 35 -3.95 16.46 -1.42
N ASP A 36 -4.62 17.51 -0.95
CA ASP A 36 -4.87 17.77 0.48
C ASP A 36 -3.62 17.91 1.36
N GLY A 37 -2.47 18.24 0.75
CA GLY A 37 -1.20 18.39 1.44
C GLY A 37 -0.55 17.08 1.88
N LEU A 38 -1.05 15.94 1.39
CA LEU A 38 -0.46 14.63 1.66
C LEU A 38 0.86 14.44 0.92
N SER A 39 1.76 13.67 1.52
CA SER A 39 2.92 13.12 0.82
C SER A 39 2.49 12.00 -0.14
N SER A 40 3.33 11.72 -1.13
CA SER A 40 3.06 10.64 -2.09
C SER A 40 2.93 9.27 -1.39
N ASP A 41 3.72 9.02 -0.35
CA ASP A 41 3.64 7.77 0.42
C ASP A 41 2.35 7.69 1.27
N GLU A 42 1.86 8.81 1.82
CA GLU A 42 0.59 8.86 2.53
C GLU A 42 -0.59 8.61 1.58
N SER A 43 -0.64 9.30 0.44
CA SER A 43 -1.68 9.05 -0.56
C SER A 43 -1.61 7.62 -1.12
N ALA A 44 -0.41 7.12 -1.41
CA ALA A 44 -0.23 5.74 -1.85
C ALA A 44 -0.69 4.74 -0.78
N SER A 45 -0.54 5.03 0.51
CA SER A 45 -1.03 4.15 1.58
C SER A 45 -2.55 4.07 1.61
N ILE A 46 -3.24 5.20 1.39
CA ILE A 46 -4.70 5.25 1.27
C ILE A 46 -5.14 4.50 0.03
N TYR A 47 -4.47 4.75 -1.11
CA TYR A 47 -4.76 4.06 -2.36
C TYR A 47 -4.61 2.54 -2.19
N LEU A 48 -3.49 2.08 -1.61
CA LEU A 48 -3.20 0.67 -1.35
C LEU A 48 -4.28 0.00 -0.50
N TYR A 49 -4.84 0.74 0.47
CA TYR A 49 -5.94 0.27 1.31
C TYR A 49 -7.27 0.19 0.55
N SER A 50 -7.53 1.14 -0.35
CA SER A 50 -8.79 1.23 -1.09
C SER A 50 -8.83 0.47 -2.42
N MET A 51 -7.67 0.11 -2.98
CA MET A 51 -7.58 -0.56 -4.28
C MET A 51 -8.15 -1.97 -4.21
N GLU A 52 -8.59 -2.51 -5.34
CA GLU A 52 -9.07 -3.88 -5.41
C GLU A 52 -7.93 -4.90 -5.27
N TRP A 53 -8.21 -5.96 -4.52
CA TRP A 53 -7.31 -7.10 -4.28
C TRP A 53 -7.99 -8.39 -4.71
N GLU A 54 -7.20 -9.29 -5.28
CA GLU A 54 -7.65 -10.61 -5.68
C GLU A 54 -6.84 -11.67 -4.93
N PRO A 55 -7.46 -12.78 -4.51
CA PRO A 55 -8.90 -13.04 -4.57
C PRO A 55 -9.69 -12.30 -3.47
N GLN A 56 -10.88 -11.79 -3.80
CA GLN A 56 -11.72 -11.00 -2.88
C GLN A 56 -12.27 -11.79 -1.68
N GLU A 57 -12.26 -13.14 -1.78
CA GLU A 57 -12.81 -14.04 -0.75
C GLU A 57 -11.78 -14.42 0.34
N GLN A 58 -10.57 -13.88 0.30
CA GLN A 58 -9.52 -14.18 1.29
C GLN A 58 -9.40 -13.09 2.36
N CYS A 59 -9.53 -13.51 3.62
CA CYS A 59 -9.17 -12.71 4.79
C CYS A 59 -7.79 -13.12 5.30
N LEU A 60 -6.98 -12.14 5.71
CA LEU A 60 -5.63 -12.39 6.29
C LEU A 60 -5.67 -12.74 7.78
N TYR A 61 -6.85 -12.77 8.38
CA TYR A 61 -7.09 -13.17 9.75
C TYR A 61 -7.75 -14.56 9.76
N PHE A 62 -7.12 -15.49 10.47
CA PHE A 62 -7.59 -16.86 10.69
C PHE A 62 -8.06 -17.02 12.12
#